data_AF-A0A7Y6BZK8-F1
#
_entry.id   AF-A0A7Y6BZK8-F1
#
_cell.length_a   1.000
_cell.length_b   1.000
_cell.length_c   1.000
_cell.angle_alpha   90.00
_cell.angle_beta   90.00
_cell.angle_gamma   90.00
#
_symmetry.space_group_name_H-M   'P 1'
#
loop_
_entity.id
_entity.type
_entity.pdbx_description
1 polymer ?
#
loop_
_entity_poly.entity_id
_entity_poly.type
_entity_poly.pdbx_seq_one_letter_code
_entity_poly.pdbx_strand_id
1 'polypeptide(L)'
;MSFIRHGYHRSPASADWLFNISMEAEGTDTEMLMEQALRDEDPSIRRWAAQRVDRMLSGQKLREVLLRMQLDSVPSIRRKSLDVLATVYPADAREIIIDRLLESNLPVRDTARRHGKLWMKMSYAEWYLDAIWSEGQDHLAAALAGLGETGEKADAEVLFEYAQHPSIAVRKVVIRGLMRLDAISYGNYFVCSLRSPQPGISREACRALMRHPYLIKPDEAAVLLSGADVLPHVIRNVLRIISAMGRWTQLGLLLQQLPTAKQEWVKRTIQRQLHNWAQFPNRSYGGRMSTAERERLHTQLSLCRQELDSDLLQRLEWLIQ
;
A
#
# COMPACT_ATOMS: atom_id res chain seq x y z
N MET A 1 -18.70 -23.23 31.01
CA MET A 1 -19.71 -23.26 29.92
C MET A 1 -18.99 -23.05 28.60
N SER A 2 -19.00 -24.08 27.73
CA SER A 2 -18.33 -24.06 26.42
C SER A 2 -19.34 -23.61 25.36
N PHE A 3 -19.46 -22.30 25.17
CA PHE A 3 -20.12 -21.73 24.01
C PHE A 3 -19.06 -20.94 23.26
N ILE A 4 -18.50 -21.50 22.20
CA ILE A 4 -17.75 -20.92 21.07
C ILE A 4 -16.88 -22.06 20.51
N ARG A 5 -17.53 -23.06 19.89
CA ARG A 5 -16.84 -24.08 19.08
C ARG A 5 -17.75 -24.55 17.95
N HIS A 6 -18.22 -23.65 17.10
CA HIS A 6 -18.75 -24.06 15.80
C HIS A 6 -18.33 -23.02 14.74
N GLY A 7 -17.56 -23.52 13.76
CA GLY A 7 -16.82 -22.77 12.75
C GLY A 7 -17.70 -22.12 11.70
N TYR A 8 -18.26 -20.97 12.05
CA TYR A 8 -18.69 -19.97 11.07
C TYR A 8 -17.61 -18.90 11.00
N HIS A 9 -17.19 -18.52 9.79
CA HIS A 9 -16.48 -17.26 9.57
C HIS A 9 -17.39 -16.12 10.04
N ARG A 10 -17.22 -15.71 11.30
CA ARG A 10 -18.05 -14.68 11.94
C ARG A 10 -17.55 -13.32 11.51
N SER A 11 -18.39 -12.57 10.80
CA SER A 11 -18.12 -11.18 10.47
C SER A 11 -18.00 -10.35 11.77
N PRO A 12 -17.28 -9.22 11.77
CA PRO A 12 -17.20 -8.33 12.93
C PRO A 12 -18.58 -7.96 13.50
N ALA A 13 -19.59 -7.80 12.62
CA ALA A 13 -20.97 -7.52 13.00
C ALA A 13 -21.64 -8.66 13.81
N SER A 14 -21.27 -9.92 13.54
CA SER A 14 -21.76 -11.06 14.32
C SER A 14 -21.06 -11.20 15.68
N ALA A 15 -19.81 -10.75 15.80
CA ALA A 15 -19.12 -10.65 17.08
C ALA A 15 -19.69 -9.51 17.95
N ASP A 16 -19.98 -8.35 17.35
CA ASP A 16 -20.70 -7.23 17.99
C ASP A 16 -22.05 -7.70 18.56
N TRP A 17 -22.86 -8.40 17.77
CA TRP A 17 -24.19 -8.85 18.17
C TRP A 17 -24.17 -9.87 19.31
N LEU A 18 -23.32 -10.90 19.21
CA LEU A 18 -23.21 -11.94 20.25
C LEU A 18 -22.65 -11.41 21.57
N PHE A 19 -21.72 -10.45 21.50
CA PHE A 19 -21.20 -9.82 22.71
C PHE A 19 -22.24 -8.90 23.35
N ASN A 20 -22.98 -8.11 22.58
CA ASN A 20 -24.06 -7.27 23.12
C ASN A 20 -25.11 -8.12 23.84
N ILE A 21 -25.51 -9.25 23.26
CA ILE A 21 -26.40 -10.22 23.93
C ILE A 21 -25.78 -10.77 25.22
N SER A 22 -24.47 -11.04 25.21
CA SER A 22 -23.77 -11.53 26.41
C SER A 22 -23.67 -10.47 27.50
N MET A 23 -23.52 -9.19 27.13
CA MET A 23 -23.51 -8.04 28.06
C MET A 23 -24.88 -7.75 28.66
N GLU A 24 -25.94 -7.99 27.89
CA GLU A 24 -27.33 -7.83 28.33
C GLU A 24 -27.82 -9.00 29.20
N ALA A 25 -27.07 -10.11 29.24
CA ALA A 25 -27.36 -11.22 30.14
C ALA A 25 -27.00 -10.84 31.60
N GLU A 26 -27.95 -11.02 32.52
CA GLU A 26 -27.73 -10.77 33.95
C GLU A 26 -26.58 -11.62 34.50
N GLY A 27 -25.68 -10.99 35.26
CA GLY A 27 -24.56 -11.66 35.92
C GLY A 27 -23.29 -11.84 35.08
N THR A 28 -23.21 -11.24 33.89
CA THR A 28 -22.00 -11.31 33.06
C THR A 28 -20.84 -10.52 33.64
N ASP A 29 -19.77 -11.22 33.99
CA ASP A 29 -18.48 -10.62 34.30
C ASP A 29 -17.85 -10.06 33.01
N THR A 30 -18.01 -8.75 32.82
CA THR A 30 -17.51 -8.03 31.66
C THR A 30 -15.99 -8.09 31.56
N GLU A 31 -15.29 -8.12 32.70
CA GLU A 31 -13.83 -8.20 32.71
C GLU A 31 -13.35 -9.57 32.20
N MET A 32 -13.96 -10.65 32.71
CA MET A 32 -13.67 -12.00 32.26
C MET A 32 -13.97 -12.18 30.76
N LEU A 33 -15.10 -11.64 30.29
CA LEU A 33 -15.51 -11.71 28.90
C LEU A 33 -14.50 -10.97 27.99
N MET A 34 -14.06 -9.78 28.37
CA MET A 34 -13.06 -9.00 27.65
C MET A 34 -11.70 -9.70 27.62
N GLU A 35 -11.29 -10.30 28.74
CA GLU A 35 -10.06 -11.08 28.80
C GLU A 35 -10.04 -12.28 27.85
N GLN A 36 -11.16 -12.99 27.77
CA GLN A 36 -11.32 -14.12 26.86
C GLN A 36 -11.30 -13.65 25.41
N ALA A 37 -12.07 -12.60 25.08
CA ALA A 37 -12.13 -12.05 23.72
C ALA A 37 -10.76 -11.54 23.24
N LEU A 38 -9.92 -11.00 24.13
CA LEU A 38 -8.56 -10.55 23.80
C LEU A 38 -7.54 -11.69 23.67
N ARG A 39 -7.87 -12.90 24.10
CA ARG A 39 -7.05 -14.12 23.92
C ARG A 39 -7.60 -15.04 22.83
N ASP A 40 -8.70 -14.66 22.19
CA ASP A 40 -9.37 -15.47 21.17
C ASP A 40 -8.43 -15.76 19.98
N GLU A 41 -8.56 -16.94 19.38
CA GLU A 41 -7.76 -17.31 18.21
C GLU A 41 -8.09 -16.44 17.00
N ASP A 42 -9.34 -16.00 16.84
CA ASP A 42 -9.81 -15.15 15.75
C ASP A 42 -9.31 -13.70 15.91
N PRO A 43 -8.44 -13.20 15.00
CA PRO A 43 -7.97 -11.82 15.01
C PRO A 43 -9.09 -10.76 14.95
N SER A 44 -10.26 -11.12 14.43
CA SER A 44 -11.42 -10.23 14.32
C SER A 44 -12.06 -9.99 15.68
N ILE A 45 -12.19 -11.04 16.50
CA ILE A 45 -12.71 -10.96 17.88
C ILE A 45 -11.71 -10.18 18.75
N ARG A 46 -10.42 -10.51 18.66
CA ARG A 46 -9.39 -9.74 19.40
C ARG A 46 -9.38 -8.26 19.01
N ARG A 47 -9.50 -7.94 17.72
CA ARG A 47 -9.54 -6.54 17.24
C ARG A 47 -10.78 -5.82 17.76
N TRP A 48 -11.92 -6.49 17.71
CA TRP A 48 -13.18 -5.96 18.23
C TRP A 48 -13.07 -5.61 19.73
N ALA A 49 -12.48 -6.50 20.53
CA ALA A 49 -12.29 -6.29 21.97
C ALA A 49 -11.26 -5.17 22.23
N ALA A 50 -10.15 -5.16 21.49
CA ALA A 50 -9.11 -4.15 21.61
C ALA A 50 -9.64 -2.72 21.39
N GLN A 51 -10.62 -2.54 20.48
CA GLN A 51 -11.24 -1.24 20.22
C GLN A 51 -12.03 -0.67 21.40
N ARG A 52 -12.45 -1.51 22.35
CA ARG A 52 -13.32 -1.16 23.47
C ARG A 52 -12.64 -1.30 24.84
N VAL A 53 -11.39 -1.76 24.87
CA VAL A 53 -10.68 -2.14 26.11
C VAL A 53 -10.65 -1.02 27.16
N ASP A 54 -10.46 0.23 26.73
CA ASP A 54 -10.39 1.43 27.56
C ASP A 54 -11.75 1.91 28.09
N ARG A 55 -12.85 1.38 27.55
CA ARG A 55 -14.21 1.63 28.05
C ARG A 55 -14.70 0.54 28.99
N MET A 56 -14.14 -0.66 28.86
CA MET A 56 -14.63 -1.88 29.53
C MET A 56 -13.73 -2.29 30.71
N LEU A 57 -12.45 -1.92 30.69
CA LEU A 57 -11.49 -2.22 31.76
C LEU A 57 -10.92 -0.93 32.34
N SER A 58 -10.48 -0.96 33.59
CA SER A 58 -9.82 0.18 34.25
C SER A 58 -8.67 -0.25 35.17
N GLY A 59 -7.96 0.72 35.74
CA GLY A 59 -6.94 0.50 36.77
C GLY A 59 -5.81 -0.44 36.36
N GLN A 60 -5.36 -1.28 37.29
CA GLN A 60 -4.25 -2.22 37.04
C GLN A 60 -4.59 -3.22 35.93
N LYS A 61 -5.86 -3.62 35.82
CA LYS A 61 -6.27 -4.64 34.85
C LYS A 61 -6.15 -4.16 33.41
N LEU A 62 -6.60 -2.93 33.15
CA LEU A 62 -6.42 -2.28 31.86
C LEU A 62 -4.93 -2.21 31.49
N ARG A 63 -4.07 -1.79 32.42
CA ARG A 63 -2.62 -1.71 32.22
C ARG A 63 -2.02 -3.05 31.77
N GLU A 64 -2.30 -4.14 32.49
CA GLU A 64 -1.79 -5.48 32.17
C GLU A 64 -2.22 -5.96 30.78
N VAL A 65 -3.50 -5.74 30.46
CA VAL A 65 -4.06 -6.11 29.16
C VAL A 65 -3.42 -5.32 28.03
N LEU A 66 -3.22 -4.02 28.22
CA LEU A 66 -2.58 -3.17 27.23
C LEU A 66 -1.13 -3.59 26.97
N LEU A 67 -0.34 -3.87 28.02
CA LEU A 67 1.02 -4.38 27.88
C LEU A 67 1.05 -5.68 27.08
N ARG A 68 0.13 -6.61 27.34
CA ARG A 68 -0.01 -7.84 26.55
C ARG A 68 -0.38 -7.57 25.09
N MET A 69 -1.29 -6.62 24.84
CA MET A 69 -1.72 -6.24 23.48
C MET A 69 -0.56 -5.70 22.62
N GLN A 70 0.55 -5.24 23.20
CA GLN A 70 1.75 -4.85 22.43
C GLN A 70 2.44 -6.03 21.76
N LEU A 71 2.20 -7.25 22.25
CA LEU A 71 2.75 -8.48 21.68
C LEU A 71 1.79 -9.14 20.69
N ASP A 72 0.61 -8.57 20.43
CA ASP A 72 -0.36 -9.15 19.52
C ASP A 72 0.18 -9.12 18.07
N SER A 73 -0.09 -10.18 17.31
CA SER A 73 0.31 -10.30 15.91
C SER A 73 -0.36 -9.26 15.00
N VAL A 74 -1.53 -8.74 15.37
CA VAL A 74 -2.33 -7.79 14.59
C VAL A 74 -1.88 -6.34 14.88
N PRO A 75 -1.34 -5.61 13.88
CA PRO A 75 -0.82 -4.26 14.12
C PRO A 75 -1.87 -3.25 14.61
N SER A 76 -3.14 -3.40 14.22
CA SER A 76 -4.21 -2.50 14.69
C SER A 76 -4.46 -2.61 16.19
N ILE A 77 -4.21 -3.80 16.78
CA ILE A 77 -4.34 -4.05 18.21
C ILE A 77 -3.17 -3.41 18.95
N ARG A 78 -1.94 -3.65 18.49
CA ARG A 78 -0.73 -2.98 19.02
C ARG A 78 -0.86 -1.47 18.99
N ARG A 79 -1.32 -0.91 17.85
CA ARG A 79 -1.55 0.53 17.69
C ARG A 79 -2.55 1.08 18.71
N LYS A 80 -3.71 0.44 18.87
CA LYS A 80 -4.74 0.88 19.84
C LYS A 80 -4.20 0.76 21.26
N SER A 81 -3.49 -0.30 21.59
CA SER A 81 -2.84 -0.43 22.90
C SER A 81 -1.85 0.71 23.15
N LEU A 82 -1.00 1.03 22.17
CA LEU A 82 0.05 2.05 22.32
C LEU A 82 -0.57 3.42 22.57
N ASP A 83 -1.66 3.72 21.85
CA ASP A 83 -2.41 4.97 21.96
C ASP A 83 -3.02 5.16 23.36
N VAL A 84 -3.59 4.08 23.92
CA VAL A 84 -4.16 4.12 25.28
C VAL A 84 -3.06 4.14 26.33
N LEU A 85 -2.01 3.33 26.20
CA LEU A 85 -0.85 3.34 27.13
C LEU A 85 -0.22 4.72 27.21
N ALA A 86 0.06 5.35 26.07
CA ALA A 86 0.69 6.66 26.05
C ALA A 86 -0.16 7.75 26.72
N THR A 87 -1.48 7.58 26.73
CA THR A 87 -2.41 8.55 27.30
C THR A 87 -2.65 8.31 28.80
N VAL A 88 -2.89 7.05 29.18
CA VAL A 88 -3.34 6.67 30.53
C VAL A 88 -2.16 6.27 31.43
N TYR A 89 -1.10 5.69 30.85
CA TYR A 89 0.08 5.18 31.57
C TYR A 89 1.39 5.65 30.89
N PRO A 90 1.64 6.97 30.82
CA PRO A 90 2.75 7.54 30.02
C PRO A 90 4.13 7.05 30.46
N ALA A 91 4.31 6.68 31.73
CA ALA A 91 5.56 6.11 32.24
C ALA A 91 5.88 4.75 31.58
N ASP A 92 4.88 3.87 31.45
CA ASP A 92 5.05 2.56 30.83
C ASP A 92 5.21 2.64 29.32
N ALA A 93 4.58 3.65 28.71
CA ALA A 93 4.57 3.80 27.26
C ALA A 93 5.94 4.22 26.69
N ARG A 94 6.82 4.83 27.48
CA ARG A 94 8.03 5.49 26.95
C ARG A 94 8.96 4.53 26.21
N GLU A 95 9.34 3.42 26.85
CA GLU A 95 10.24 2.42 26.23
C GLU A 95 9.54 1.71 25.05
N ILE A 96 8.25 1.44 25.20
CA ILE A 96 7.43 0.83 24.16
C ILE A 96 7.36 1.76 22.93
N ILE A 97 7.22 3.07 23.13
CA ILE A 97 7.22 4.04 22.02
C ILE A 97 8.53 3.95 21.24
N ILE A 98 9.69 3.92 21.93
CA ILE A 98 11.01 3.82 21.28
C ILE A 98 11.10 2.56 20.42
N ASP A 99 10.76 1.41 21.00
CA ASP A 99 10.72 0.13 20.29
C ASP A 99 9.76 0.18 19.08
N ARG A 100 8.58 0.78 19.25
CA ARG A 100 7.58 0.90 18.18
C ARG A 100 7.95 1.89 17.08
N LEU A 101 8.99 2.72 17.24
CA LEU A 101 9.53 3.52 16.13
C LEU A 101 10.16 2.63 15.04
N LEU A 102 10.66 1.43 15.38
CA LEU A 102 11.21 0.43 14.46
C LEU A 102 10.21 -0.68 14.09
N GLU A 103 8.93 -0.49 14.41
CA GLU A 103 7.88 -1.41 14.00
C GLU A 103 7.78 -1.45 12.48
N SER A 104 7.46 -2.61 11.89
CA SER A 104 7.32 -2.74 10.43
C SER A 104 6.10 -2.01 9.85
N ASN A 105 5.05 -1.85 10.66
CA ASN A 105 3.77 -1.27 10.29
C ASN A 105 3.73 0.26 10.47
N LEU A 106 3.49 0.97 9.36
CA LEU A 106 3.41 2.44 9.33
C LEU A 106 2.44 3.02 10.38
N PRO A 107 1.15 2.60 10.46
CA PRO A 107 0.23 3.14 11.47
C PRO A 107 0.69 3.00 12.93
N VAL A 108 1.46 1.96 13.27
CA VAL A 108 2.02 1.80 14.63
C VAL A 108 3.18 2.76 14.83
N ARG A 109 4.14 2.84 13.89
CA ARG A 109 5.23 3.83 13.94
C ARG A 109 4.70 5.26 14.03
N ASP A 110 3.67 5.58 13.26
CA ASP A 110 3.04 6.90 13.28
C ASP A 110 2.43 7.24 14.65
N THR A 111 1.76 6.27 15.29
CA THR A 111 1.29 6.45 16.67
C THR A 111 2.44 6.60 17.66
N ALA A 112 3.52 5.83 17.53
CA ALA A 112 4.72 5.99 18.35
C ALA A 112 5.31 7.40 18.20
N ARG A 113 5.46 7.91 16.97
CA ARG A 113 5.93 9.27 16.70
C ARG A 113 5.02 10.35 17.28
N ARG A 114 3.70 10.18 17.15
CA ARG A 114 2.73 11.15 17.68
C ARG A 114 2.89 11.34 19.19
N HIS A 115 3.01 10.25 19.93
CA HIS A 115 3.13 10.27 21.39
C HIS A 115 4.56 10.57 21.87
N GLY A 116 5.58 10.10 21.14
CA GLY A 116 6.99 10.40 21.44
C GLY A 116 7.34 11.88 21.28
N LYS A 117 6.62 12.62 20.42
CA LYS A 117 6.87 14.04 20.13
C LYS A 117 6.85 14.92 21.38
N LEU A 118 6.15 14.50 22.44
CA LEU A 118 6.04 15.23 23.70
C LEU A 118 7.36 15.32 24.48
N TRP A 119 8.30 14.40 24.25
CA TRP A 119 9.54 14.30 25.04
C TRP A 119 10.80 13.99 24.22
N MET A 120 10.65 13.64 22.94
CA MET A 120 11.78 13.51 22.01
C MET A 120 12.43 14.87 21.76
N LYS A 121 13.74 14.96 22.01
CA LYS A 121 14.54 16.20 21.86
C LYS A 121 15.24 16.33 20.50
N MET A 122 15.06 15.35 19.63
CA MET A 122 15.61 15.32 18.27
C MET A 122 14.48 15.11 17.27
N SER A 123 14.72 15.44 16.01
CA SER A 123 13.80 15.12 14.93
C SER A 123 13.74 13.60 14.72
N TYR A 124 12.62 13.12 14.16
CA TYR A 124 12.51 11.70 13.82
C TYR A 124 13.44 11.29 12.67
N ALA A 125 13.76 12.22 11.75
CA ALA A 125 14.72 11.97 10.69
C ALA A 125 16.11 11.67 11.27
N GLU A 126 16.61 12.54 12.15
CA GLU A 126 17.86 12.33 12.89
C GLU A 126 17.84 10.99 13.65
N TRP A 127 16.76 10.70 14.38
CA TRP A 127 16.64 9.43 15.10
C TRP A 127 16.72 8.20 14.20
N TYR A 128 16.09 8.24 13.01
CA TYR A 128 16.17 7.12 12.07
C TYR A 128 17.54 7.02 11.39
N LEU A 129 18.23 8.13 11.15
CA LEU A 129 19.61 8.12 10.65
C LEU A 129 20.54 7.44 11.66
N ASP A 130 20.44 7.80 12.95
CA ASP A 130 21.18 7.13 14.03
C ASP A 130 20.89 5.62 14.06
N ALA A 131 19.61 5.23 13.92
CA ALA A 131 19.22 3.82 13.90
C ALA A 131 19.73 3.06 12.66
N ILE A 132 19.84 3.73 11.50
CA ILE A 132 20.39 3.13 10.27
C ILE A 132 21.89 2.80 10.44
N TRP A 133 22.63 3.66 11.12
CA TRP A 133 24.08 3.52 11.31
C TRP A 133 24.47 2.80 12.60
N SER A 134 23.52 2.45 13.45
CA SER A 134 23.76 1.65 14.66
C SER A 134 24.21 0.22 14.36
N GLU A 135 24.90 -0.41 15.31
CA GLU A 135 25.33 -1.81 15.20
C GLU A 135 24.11 -2.74 15.25
N GLY A 136 23.93 -3.56 14.21
CA GLY A 136 22.81 -4.50 14.08
C GLY A 136 21.81 -4.09 13.00
N GLN A 137 21.75 -4.87 11.91
CA GLN A 137 20.89 -4.57 10.76
C GLN A 137 19.47 -5.18 10.87
N ASP A 138 19.10 -5.73 12.03
CA ASP A 138 17.83 -6.43 12.24
C ASP A 138 16.60 -5.53 12.00
N HIS A 139 16.76 -4.23 12.24
CA HIS A 139 15.71 -3.22 12.06
C HIS A 139 15.96 -2.27 10.88
N LEU A 140 16.97 -2.52 10.05
CA LEU A 140 17.39 -1.62 8.97
C LEU A 140 16.22 -1.23 8.04
N ALA A 141 15.40 -2.21 7.63
CA ALA A 141 14.26 -1.94 6.76
C ALA A 141 13.19 -1.06 7.43
N ALA A 142 13.02 -1.16 8.75
CA ALA A 142 12.09 -0.31 9.48
C ALA A 142 12.64 1.10 9.68
N ALA A 143 13.94 1.23 9.98
CA ALA A 143 14.62 2.50 10.11
C ALA A 143 14.61 3.28 8.78
N LEU A 144 14.97 2.65 7.66
CA LEU A 144 14.87 3.23 6.32
C LEU A 144 13.43 3.62 5.95
N ALA A 145 12.44 2.81 6.35
CA ALA A 145 11.03 3.16 6.13
C ALA A 145 10.62 4.39 6.95
N GLY A 146 11.11 4.50 8.18
CA GLY A 146 10.93 5.66 9.04
C GLY A 146 11.56 6.92 8.45
N LEU A 147 12.81 6.85 8.00
CA LEU A 147 13.49 7.96 7.31
C LEU A 147 12.72 8.40 6.06
N GLY A 148 12.27 7.46 5.23
CA GLY A 148 11.42 7.75 4.07
C GLY A 148 10.03 8.32 4.40
N GLU A 149 9.63 8.38 5.68
CA GLU A 149 8.37 8.97 6.16
C GLU A 149 8.56 10.35 6.79
N THR A 150 9.71 10.60 7.40
CA THR A 150 9.96 11.79 8.23
C THR A 150 11.09 12.66 7.73
N GLY A 151 11.94 12.14 6.84
CA GLY A 151 13.07 12.85 6.27
C GLY A 151 12.65 13.88 5.22
N GLU A 152 13.67 14.56 4.70
CA GLU A 152 13.57 15.57 3.67
C GLU A 152 14.21 15.08 2.36
N LYS A 153 14.18 15.95 1.34
CA LYS A 153 14.73 15.62 0.01
C LYS A 153 16.19 15.14 0.09
N ALA A 154 17.02 15.76 0.94
CA ALA A 154 18.43 15.41 1.09
C ALA A 154 18.64 13.98 1.63
N ASP A 155 17.73 13.49 2.47
CA ASP A 155 17.82 12.13 3.04
C ASP A 155 17.59 11.02 1.99
N ALA A 156 17.12 11.38 0.79
CA ALA A 156 16.97 10.44 -0.31
C ALA A 156 18.32 9.82 -0.72
N GLU A 157 19.43 10.55 -0.60
CA GLU A 157 20.75 10.04 -0.92
C GLU A 157 21.13 8.87 0.00
N VAL A 158 20.88 9.02 1.31
CA VAL A 158 21.10 7.96 2.31
C VAL A 158 20.26 6.72 1.98
N LEU A 159 18.99 6.88 1.61
CA LEU A 159 18.17 5.74 1.19
C LEU A 159 18.74 5.04 -0.06
N PHE A 160 19.27 5.81 -1.00
CA PHE A 160 19.77 5.29 -2.28
C PHE A 160 21.04 4.43 -2.13
N GLU A 161 21.85 4.64 -1.08
CA GLU A 161 22.98 3.75 -0.75
C GLU A 161 22.54 2.28 -0.59
N TYR A 162 21.30 2.05 -0.15
CA TYR A 162 20.72 0.73 0.06
C TYR A 162 19.95 0.19 -1.17
N ALA A 163 20.00 0.87 -2.31
CA ALA A 163 19.25 0.50 -3.53
C ALA A 163 19.61 -0.89 -4.08
N GLN A 164 20.81 -1.39 -3.79
CA GLN A 164 21.32 -2.71 -4.21
C GLN A 164 21.44 -3.71 -3.06
N HIS A 165 20.86 -3.40 -1.89
CA HIS A 165 20.95 -4.26 -0.72
C HIS A 165 20.39 -5.69 -1.01
N PRO A 166 21.01 -6.77 -0.51
CA PRO A 166 20.59 -8.14 -0.81
C PRO A 166 19.14 -8.43 -0.37
N SER A 167 18.73 -7.88 0.77
CA SER A 167 17.34 -8.00 1.25
C SER A 167 16.34 -7.29 0.34
N ILE A 168 15.35 -8.05 -0.15
CA ILE A 168 14.22 -7.52 -0.94
C ILE A 168 13.41 -6.54 -0.08
N ALA A 169 13.27 -6.79 1.22
CA ALA A 169 12.52 -5.92 2.11
C ALA A 169 13.16 -4.52 2.18
N VAL A 170 14.49 -4.45 2.28
CA VAL A 170 15.27 -3.21 2.26
C VAL A 170 15.06 -2.46 0.94
N ARG A 171 15.30 -3.11 -0.21
CA ARG A 171 15.12 -2.43 -1.50
C ARG A 171 13.70 -1.92 -1.75
N LYS A 172 12.68 -2.63 -1.26
CA LYS A 172 11.28 -2.16 -1.32
C LYS A 172 11.05 -0.89 -0.50
N VAL A 173 11.65 -0.77 0.68
CA VAL A 173 11.51 0.44 1.50
C VAL A 173 12.29 1.61 0.91
N VAL A 174 13.45 1.33 0.29
CA VAL A 174 14.22 2.34 -0.48
C VAL A 174 13.36 2.92 -1.60
N ILE A 175 12.79 2.11 -2.49
CA ILE A 175 11.92 2.60 -3.57
C ILE A 175 10.76 3.46 -3.02
N ARG A 176 10.14 3.02 -1.91
CA ARG A 176 9.03 3.75 -1.29
C ARG A 176 9.46 5.08 -0.68
N GLY A 177 10.62 5.11 -0.03
CA GLY A 177 11.17 6.32 0.57
C GLY A 177 11.62 7.32 -0.49
N LEU A 178 12.38 6.89 -1.51
CA LEU A 178 12.77 7.72 -2.65
C LEU A 178 11.55 8.33 -3.36
N MET A 179 10.48 7.54 -3.56
CA MET A 179 9.23 8.05 -4.13
C MET A 179 8.60 9.17 -3.27
N ARG A 180 8.77 9.12 -1.94
CA ARG A 180 8.22 10.15 -1.03
C ARG A 180 9.11 11.38 -0.94
N LEU A 181 10.42 11.18 -0.87
CA LEU A 181 11.40 12.25 -0.62
C LEU A 181 11.81 12.98 -1.90
N ASP A 182 12.02 12.26 -3.01
CA ASP A 182 12.48 12.85 -4.26
C ASP A 182 12.15 12.00 -5.51
N ALA A 183 10.87 11.84 -5.82
CA ALA A 183 10.44 10.99 -6.94
C ALA A 183 11.04 11.41 -8.29
N ILE A 184 11.28 12.71 -8.50
CA ILE A 184 11.73 13.25 -9.78
C ILE A 184 13.19 12.85 -10.05
N SER A 185 14.09 13.06 -9.09
CA SER A 185 15.51 12.75 -9.27
C SER A 185 15.76 11.25 -9.45
N TYR A 186 14.92 10.40 -8.84
CA TYR A 186 15.07 8.93 -8.89
C TYR A 186 14.11 8.25 -9.89
N GLY A 187 13.46 8.99 -10.79
CA GLY A 187 12.52 8.43 -11.77
C GLY A 187 13.12 7.29 -12.61
N ASN A 188 14.34 7.48 -13.12
CA ASN A 188 15.07 6.46 -13.87
C ASN A 188 15.30 5.18 -13.05
N TYR A 189 15.56 5.31 -11.75
CA TYR A 189 15.73 4.16 -10.87
C TYR A 189 14.44 3.35 -10.72
N PHE A 190 13.27 4.01 -10.64
CA PHE A 190 11.98 3.29 -10.61
C PHE A 190 11.73 2.55 -11.92
N VAL A 191 12.02 3.18 -13.06
CA VAL A 191 11.87 2.56 -14.38
C VAL A 191 12.80 1.35 -14.53
N CYS A 192 14.06 1.45 -14.12
CA CYS A 192 14.98 0.31 -14.08
C CYS A 192 14.47 -0.79 -13.14
N SER A 193 14.01 -0.43 -11.94
CA SER A 193 13.47 -1.35 -10.94
C SER A 193 12.21 -2.07 -11.39
N LEU A 194 11.42 -1.47 -12.29
CA LEU A 194 10.25 -2.09 -12.90
C LEU A 194 10.62 -3.38 -13.65
N ARG A 195 11.82 -3.44 -14.25
CA ARG A 195 12.34 -4.58 -15.00
C ARG A 195 12.95 -5.67 -14.11
N SER A 196 12.95 -5.49 -12.78
CA SER A 196 13.57 -6.44 -11.86
C SER A 196 13.00 -7.86 -12.02
N PRO A 197 13.87 -8.91 -11.99
CA PRO A 197 13.42 -10.29 -11.98
C PRO A 197 12.63 -10.64 -10.72
N GLN A 198 12.79 -9.86 -9.66
CA GLN A 198 12.08 -10.06 -8.40
C GLN A 198 10.71 -9.37 -8.44
N PRO A 199 9.59 -10.12 -8.38
CA PRO A 199 8.25 -9.53 -8.53
C PRO A 199 7.92 -8.49 -7.46
N GLY A 200 8.51 -8.61 -6.25
CA GLY A 200 8.34 -7.66 -5.17
C GLY A 200 8.91 -6.27 -5.47
N ILE A 201 10.07 -6.20 -6.14
CA ILE A 201 10.74 -4.95 -6.53
C ILE A 201 9.99 -4.30 -7.68
N SER A 202 9.70 -5.07 -8.73
CA SER A 202 8.92 -4.60 -9.88
C SER A 202 7.55 -4.05 -9.45
N ARG A 203 6.90 -4.68 -8.46
CA ARG A 203 5.62 -4.21 -7.90
C ARG A 203 5.75 -2.88 -7.15
N GLU A 204 6.82 -2.65 -6.40
CA GLU A 204 6.99 -1.35 -5.73
C GLU A 204 7.35 -0.24 -6.70
N ALA A 205 8.19 -0.53 -7.70
CA ALA A 205 8.44 0.39 -8.82
C ALA A 205 7.14 0.75 -9.56
N CYS A 206 6.29 -0.25 -9.82
CA CYS A 206 4.96 -0.02 -10.39
C CYS A 206 4.11 0.94 -9.56
N ARG A 207 4.11 0.81 -8.23
CA ARG A 207 3.35 1.74 -7.36
C ARG A 207 3.91 3.16 -7.42
N ALA A 208 5.23 3.30 -7.45
CA ALA A 208 5.89 4.61 -7.61
C ALA A 208 5.49 5.27 -8.93
N LEU A 209 5.58 4.53 -10.03
CA LEU A 209 5.24 5.02 -11.37
C LEU A 209 3.73 5.23 -11.55
N MET A 210 2.86 4.48 -10.88
CA MET A 210 1.41 4.77 -10.89
C MET A 210 1.08 6.09 -10.17
N ARG A 211 1.84 6.45 -9.13
CA ARG A 211 1.67 7.73 -8.42
C ARG A 211 2.24 8.91 -9.22
N HIS A 212 3.30 8.66 -9.99
CA HIS A 212 3.98 9.65 -10.83
C HIS A 212 4.14 9.13 -12.27
N PRO A 213 3.03 8.98 -13.03
CA PRO A 213 3.02 8.32 -14.34
C PRO A 213 3.85 9.03 -15.40
N TYR A 214 4.12 10.33 -15.21
CA TYR A 214 4.98 11.13 -16.08
C TYR A 214 6.47 10.75 -15.99
N LEU A 215 6.89 9.99 -14.97
CA LEU A 215 8.29 9.55 -14.82
C LEU A 215 8.69 8.44 -15.80
N ILE A 216 7.72 7.74 -16.38
CA ILE A 216 7.95 6.77 -17.46
C ILE A 216 7.40 7.32 -18.76
N LYS A 217 8.25 7.39 -19.80
CA LYS A 217 7.83 7.88 -21.10
C LYS A 217 6.90 6.85 -21.78
N PRO A 218 5.89 7.29 -22.56
CA PRO A 218 4.99 6.38 -23.28
C PRO A 218 5.74 5.36 -24.15
N ASP A 219 6.77 5.80 -24.87
CA ASP A 219 7.57 4.93 -25.74
C ASP A 219 8.32 3.84 -24.95
N GLU A 220 8.77 4.16 -23.75
CA GLU A 220 9.42 3.17 -22.89
C GLU A 220 8.42 2.13 -22.35
N ALA A 221 7.21 2.56 -21.98
CA ALA A 221 6.14 1.64 -21.65
C ALA A 221 5.77 0.73 -22.83
N ALA A 222 5.71 1.28 -24.05
CA ALA A 222 5.48 0.52 -25.28
C ALA A 222 6.58 -0.52 -25.55
N VAL A 223 7.85 -0.15 -25.37
CA VAL A 223 8.99 -1.08 -25.51
C VAL A 223 8.88 -2.25 -24.52
N LEU A 224 8.48 -1.98 -23.28
CA LEU A 224 8.30 -3.03 -22.27
C LEU A 224 7.13 -3.98 -22.56
N LEU A 225 6.09 -3.53 -23.26
CA LEU A 225 4.98 -4.40 -23.66
C LEU A 225 5.32 -5.27 -24.88
N SER A 226 6.10 -4.73 -25.83
CA SER A 226 6.47 -5.44 -27.06
C SER A 226 7.68 -6.36 -26.93
N GLY A 227 8.48 -6.22 -25.87
CA GLY A 227 9.73 -6.97 -25.71
C GLY A 227 9.52 -8.48 -25.56
N ALA A 228 10.27 -9.27 -26.33
CA ALA A 228 10.13 -10.73 -26.35
C ALA A 228 10.52 -11.39 -25.00
N ASP A 229 11.53 -10.85 -24.33
CA ASP A 229 12.11 -11.42 -23.10
C ASP A 229 11.58 -10.76 -21.81
N VAL A 230 10.51 -9.97 -21.92
CA VAL A 230 9.97 -9.25 -20.77
C VAL A 230 9.16 -10.19 -19.89
N LEU A 231 9.50 -10.22 -18.60
CA LEU A 231 8.87 -11.10 -17.62
C LEU A 231 7.37 -10.78 -17.47
N PRO A 232 6.48 -11.79 -17.31
CA PRO A 232 5.03 -11.57 -17.25
C PRO A 232 4.57 -10.60 -16.16
N HIS A 233 5.23 -10.55 -15.00
CA HIS A 233 4.87 -9.59 -13.94
C HIS A 233 5.22 -8.15 -14.32
N VAL A 234 6.27 -7.93 -15.11
CA VAL A 234 6.65 -6.60 -15.61
C VAL A 234 5.57 -6.11 -16.58
N ILE A 235 5.15 -6.95 -17.54
CA ILE A 235 4.06 -6.63 -18.47
C ILE A 235 2.77 -6.26 -17.70
N ARG A 236 2.38 -7.06 -16.71
CA ARG A 236 1.19 -6.76 -15.86
C ARG A 236 1.32 -5.42 -15.15
N ASN A 237 2.52 -5.10 -14.65
CA ASN A 237 2.77 -3.85 -13.96
C ASN A 237 2.76 -2.65 -14.93
N VAL A 238 3.34 -2.78 -16.13
CA VAL A 238 3.27 -1.74 -17.17
C VAL A 238 1.82 -1.46 -17.58
N LEU A 239 1.00 -2.49 -17.78
CA LEU A 239 -0.44 -2.32 -18.05
C LEU A 239 -1.18 -1.59 -16.92
N ARG A 240 -0.76 -1.76 -15.65
CA ARG A 240 -1.30 -0.99 -14.52
C ARG A 240 -0.85 0.46 -14.55
N ILE A 241 0.42 0.74 -14.89
CA ILE A 241 0.93 2.10 -15.01
C ILE A 241 0.21 2.86 -16.13
N ILE A 242 -0.01 2.21 -17.28
CA ILE A 242 -0.77 2.78 -18.42
C ILE A 242 -2.15 3.25 -17.98
N SER A 243 -2.82 2.52 -17.08
CA SER A 243 -4.14 2.94 -16.55
C SER A 243 -4.11 4.20 -15.68
N ALA A 244 -2.93 4.64 -15.23
CA ALA A 244 -2.73 5.87 -14.48
C ALA A 244 -2.23 7.04 -15.36
N MET A 245 -1.89 6.79 -16.63
CA MET A 245 -1.44 7.82 -17.57
C MET A 245 -2.59 8.74 -18.01
N GLY A 246 -2.24 9.84 -18.69
CA GLY A 246 -3.22 10.74 -19.30
C GLY A 246 -4.14 10.01 -20.28
N ARG A 247 -5.40 10.46 -20.36
CA ARG A 247 -6.50 9.80 -21.09
C ARG A 247 -6.12 9.38 -22.52
N TRP A 248 -5.57 10.31 -23.29
CA TRP A 248 -5.21 10.09 -24.70
C TRP A 248 -3.94 9.24 -24.85
N THR A 249 -2.97 9.45 -23.96
CA THR A 249 -1.76 8.62 -23.88
C THR A 249 -2.10 7.15 -23.61
N GLN A 250 -2.99 6.92 -22.64
CA GLN A 250 -3.49 5.58 -22.31
C GLN A 250 -4.14 4.93 -23.54
N LEU A 251 -5.10 5.60 -24.18
CA LEU A 251 -5.79 5.07 -25.36
C LEU A 251 -4.78 4.75 -26.48
N GLY A 252 -3.89 5.68 -26.79
CA GLY A 252 -2.90 5.51 -27.86
C GLY A 252 -1.96 4.33 -27.60
N LEU A 253 -1.51 4.13 -26.35
CA LEU A 253 -0.69 2.97 -26.00
C LEU A 253 -1.47 1.65 -26.09
N LEU A 254 -2.72 1.62 -25.64
CA LEU A 254 -3.54 0.41 -25.71
C LEU A 254 -3.82 0.01 -27.16
N LEU A 255 -4.19 0.96 -28.02
CA LEU A 255 -4.44 0.71 -29.45
C LEU A 255 -3.14 0.34 -30.19
N GLN A 256 -2.01 0.98 -29.87
CA GLN A 256 -0.72 0.63 -30.48
C GLN A 256 -0.31 -0.82 -30.18
N GLN A 257 -0.62 -1.32 -28.98
CA GLN A 257 -0.12 -2.58 -28.47
C GLN A 257 -1.05 -3.77 -28.73
N LEU A 258 -2.34 -3.53 -28.98
CA LEU A 258 -3.31 -4.59 -29.20
C LEU A 258 -2.95 -5.52 -30.39
N PRO A 259 -2.56 -5.00 -31.58
CA PRO A 259 -2.25 -5.86 -32.72
C PRO A 259 -0.94 -6.65 -32.55
N THR A 260 0.01 -6.11 -31.79
CA THR A 260 1.36 -6.69 -31.62
C THR A 260 1.48 -7.60 -30.38
N ALA A 261 0.47 -7.62 -29.51
CA ALA A 261 0.47 -8.42 -28.31
C ALA A 261 0.50 -9.92 -28.63
N LYS A 262 1.63 -10.57 -28.34
CA LYS A 262 1.84 -12.02 -28.60
C LYS A 262 1.01 -12.92 -27.68
N GLN A 263 0.80 -12.49 -26.44
CA GLN A 263 0.17 -13.33 -25.41
C GLN A 263 -1.31 -12.97 -25.27
N GLU A 264 -2.17 -13.98 -25.38
CA GLU A 264 -3.63 -13.81 -25.36
C GLU A 264 -4.15 -13.09 -24.10
N TRP A 265 -3.57 -13.37 -22.92
CA TRP A 265 -3.96 -12.67 -21.69
C TRP A 265 -3.63 -11.18 -21.71
N VAL A 266 -2.61 -10.76 -22.47
CA VAL A 266 -2.27 -9.34 -22.68
C VAL A 266 -3.33 -8.69 -23.54
N LYS A 267 -3.71 -9.30 -24.67
CA LYS A 267 -4.81 -8.83 -25.53
C LYS A 267 -6.10 -8.64 -24.74
N ARG A 268 -6.53 -9.66 -23.98
CA ARG A 268 -7.72 -9.59 -23.12
C ARG A 268 -7.63 -8.49 -22.07
N THR A 269 -6.44 -8.26 -21.50
CA THR A 269 -6.24 -7.18 -20.54
C THR A 269 -6.36 -5.81 -21.20
N ILE A 270 -5.79 -5.63 -22.39
CA ILE A 270 -5.89 -4.41 -23.19
C ILE A 270 -7.35 -4.14 -23.57
N GLN A 271 -8.05 -5.13 -24.13
CA GLN A 271 -9.48 -5.04 -24.48
C GLN A 271 -10.35 -4.63 -23.29
N ARG A 272 -10.12 -5.24 -22.12
CA ARG A 272 -10.83 -4.86 -20.89
C ARG A 272 -10.53 -3.41 -20.47
N GLN A 273 -9.27 -2.97 -20.61
CA GLN A 273 -8.93 -1.57 -20.32
C GLN A 273 -9.58 -0.60 -21.31
N LEU A 274 -9.65 -0.94 -22.60
CA LEU A 274 -10.35 -0.15 -23.61
C LEU A 274 -11.85 -0.06 -23.30
N HIS A 275 -12.49 -1.16 -22.92
CA HIS A 275 -13.86 -1.16 -22.43
C HIS A 275 -14.07 -0.22 -21.24
N ASN A 276 -13.24 -0.35 -20.20
CA ASN A 276 -13.31 0.50 -19.02
C ASN A 276 -13.07 1.98 -19.40
N TRP A 277 -12.11 2.26 -20.28
CA TRP A 277 -11.80 3.60 -20.75
C TRP A 277 -12.99 4.25 -21.48
N ALA A 278 -13.68 3.47 -22.33
CA ALA A 278 -14.85 3.93 -23.07
C ALA A 278 -16.09 4.12 -22.16
N GLN A 279 -16.24 3.28 -21.12
CA GLN A 279 -17.35 3.34 -20.17
C GLN A 279 -17.30 4.56 -19.23
N PHE A 280 -16.10 5.03 -18.87
CA PHE A 280 -15.92 6.15 -17.94
C PHE A 280 -15.25 7.35 -18.61
N PRO A 281 -15.92 8.05 -19.56
CA PRO A 281 -15.31 9.14 -20.32
C PRO A 281 -14.95 10.39 -19.49
N ASN A 282 -15.56 10.59 -18.31
CA ASN A 282 -15.60 11.89 -17.61
C ASN A 282 -14.78 11.99 -16.30
N ARG A 283 -13.65 11.29 -16.14
CA ARG A 283 -12.89 11.37 -14.85
C ARG A 283 -11.61 12.20 -14.86
N SER A 284 -11.18 12.70 -15.99
CA SER A 284 -10.00 13.55 -16.05
C SER A 284 -10.21 14.62 -17.10
N TYR A 285 -10.12 15.89 -16.72
CA TYR A 285 -9.99 17.03 -17.62
C TYR A 285 -8.68 16.88 -18.41
N GLY A 286 -8.68 15.99 -19.39
CA GLY A 286 -7.60 15.86 -20.36
C GLY A 286 -7.60 17.08 -21.25
N GLY A 287 -6.43 17.67 -21.48
CA GLY A 287 -6.26 18.77 -22.41
C GLY A 287 -6.91 18.48 -23.76
N ARG A 288 -7.29 19.56 -24.47
CA ARG A 288 -7.90 19.49 -25.79
C ARG A 288 -6.98 18.68 -26.71
N MET A 289 -7.51 17.58 -27.26
CA MET A 289 -6.77 16.72 -28.18
C MET A 289 -6.37 17.52 -29.44
N SER A 290 -5.11 17.45 -29.83
CA SER A 290 -4.64 18.09 -31.06
C SER A 290 -5.14 17.32 -32.30
N THR A 291 -5.19 18.00 -33.46
CA THR A 291 -5.57 17.37 -34.73
C THR A 291 -4.64 16.20 -35.07
N ALA A 292 -3.34 16.35 -34.83
CA ALA A 292 -2.35 15.29 -35.07
C ALA A 292 -2.55 14.07 -34.15
N GLU A 293 -2.90 14.28 -32.87
CA GLU A 293 -3.23 13.18 -31.96
C GLU A 293 -4.51 12.45 -32.40
N ARG A 294 -5.53 13.19 -32.84
CA ARG A 294 -6.77 12.61 -33.36
C ARG A 294 -6.50 11.70 -34.57
N GLU A 295 -5.77 12.19 -35.56
CA GLU A 295 -5.41 11.43 -36.76
C GLU A 295 -4.61 10.17 -36.41
N ARG A 296 -3.65 10.30 -35.48
CA ARG A 296 -2.87 9.17 -34.97
C ARG A 296 -3.77 8.11 -34.32
N LEU A 297 -4.70 8.52 -33.46
CA LEU A 297 -5.60 7.61 -32.77
C LEU A 297 -6.56 6.91 -33.74
N HIS A 298 -7.10 7.61 -34.74
CA HIS A 298 -7.92 6.97 -35.79
C HIS A 298 -7.12 5.94 -36.59
N THR A 299 -5.86 6.26 -36.92
CA THR A 299 -4.96 5.32 -37.61
C THR A 299 -4.70 4.08 -36.76
N GLN A 300 -4.47 4.25 -35.45
CA GLN A 300 -4.27 3.11 -34.55
C GLN A 300 -5.55 2.28 -34.37
N LEU A 301 -6.72 2.94 -34.31
CA LEU A 301 -8.00 2.27 -34.17
C LEU A 301 -8.35 1.45 -35.42
N SER A 302 -8.04 1.94 -36.62
CA SER A 302 -8.29 1.21 -37.86
C SER A 302 -7.50 -0.11 -37.93
N LEU A 303 -6.26 -0.12 -37.42
CA LEU A 303 -5.42 -1.32 -37.29
C LEU A 303 -5.97 -2.33 -36.27
N CYS A 304 -6.82 -1.90 -35.34
CA CYS A 304 -7.38 -2.75 -34.29
C CYS A 304 -8.75 -3.36 -34.64
N ARG A 305 -9.34 -3.05 -35.81
CA ARG A 305 -10.74 -3.41 -36.13
C ARG A 305 -11.09 -4.88 -35.97
N GLN A 306 -10.17 -5.79 -36.27
CA GLN A 306 -10.40 -7.24 -36.18
C GLN A 306 -10.35 -7.78 -34.74
N GLU A 307 -9.73 -7.02 -33.83
CA GLU A 307 -9.49 -7.41 -32.44
C GLU A 307 -10.50 -6.77 -31.47
N LEU A 308 -11.41 -5.93 -31.96
CA LEU A 308 -12.41 -5.20 -31.19
C LEU A 308 -13.81 -5.61 -31.65
N ASP A 309 -14.74 -5.74 -30.70
CA ASP A 309 -16.15 -5.88 -31.02
C ASP A 309 -16.71 -4.57 -31.61
N SER A 310 -17.82 -4.70 -32.34
CA SER A 310 -18.46 -3.59 -33.06
C SER A 310 -18.88 -2.44 -32.14
N ASP A 311 -19.36 -2.76 -30.95
CA ASP A 311 -19.91 -1.79 -30.01
C ASP A 311 -18.81 -0.92 -29.42
N LEU A 312 -17.71 -1.56 -28.98
CA LEU A 312 -16.53 -0.84 -28.52
C LEU A 312 -15.90 0.00 -29.64
N LEU A 313 -15.80 -0.53 -30.85
CA LEU A 313 -15.22 0.19 -32.00
C LEU A 313 -16.00 1.48 -32.30
N GLN A 314 -17.32 1.39 -32.46
CA GLN A 314 -18.18 2.55 -32.72
C GLN A 314 -18.08 3.58 -31.59
N ARG A 315 -18.04 3.12 -30.34
CA ARG A 315 -17.92 4.00 -29.17
C ARG A 315 -16.58 4.73 -29.13
N LEU A 316 -15.48 4.05 -29.46
CA LEU A 316 -14.16 4.66 -29.55
C LEU A 316 -14.10 5.66 -30.71
N GLU A 317 -14.65 5.33 -31.87
CA GLU A 317 -14.74 6.26 -33.01
C GLU A 317 -15.46 7.55 -32.62
N TRP A 318 -16.61 7.45 -31.93
CA TRP A 318 -17.36 8.61 -31.45
C TRP A 318 -16.57 9.42 -30.41
N LEU A 319 -15.87 8.77 -29.47
CA LEU A 319 -15.10 9.45 -28.42
C LEU A 319 -13.83 10.16 -28.93
N ILE A 320 -13.35 9.84 -30.14
CA ILE A 320 -12.16 10.44 -30.76
C ILE A 320 -12.53 11.63 -31.66
N GLN A 321 -13.80 11.83 -32.02
CA GLN A 321 -14.27 12.99 -32.79
C GLN A 321 -14.04 14.30 -32.05
#